data_AF-A0A961EUJ9-F1
#
_entry.id   AF-A0A961EUJ9-F1
#
_cell.length_a   1.000
_cell.length_b   1.000
_cell.length_c   1.000
_cell.angle_alpha   90.00
_cell.angle_beta   90.00
_cell.angle_gamma   90.00
#
_symmetry.space_group_name_H-M   'P 1'
#
loop_
_entity.id
_entity.type
_entity.pdbx_description
1 polymer ?
#
loop_
_entity_poly.entity_id
_entity_poly.type
_entity_poly.pdbx_seq_one_letter_code
_entity_poly.pdbx_strand_id
1 'polypeptide(L)'
;MRLTANFKLAFWVGVILHVIMVYLNTRFLDFECLKAGCTSHIFADMPVSILYLAFPDPAIIILSLLIGSALWGIYAIGFMWLLEKIFK
;
A
#
# COMPACT_ATOMS: atom_id res chain seq x y z
N MET A 1 0.62 0.34 29.33
CA MET A 1 1.09 -0.81 28.53
C MET A 1 2.23 -0.29 27.66
N ARG A 2 3.50 -0.67 27.89
CA ARG A 2 4.61 -0.21 27.03
C ARG A 2 4.50 -0.94 25.69
N LEU A 3 3.96 -0.29 24.66
CA LEU A 3 4.23 -0.72 23.29
C LEU A 3 5.70 -0.43 23.03
N THR A 4 6.48 -1.49 22.87
CA THR A 4 7.76 -1.41 22.16
C THR A 4 7.46 -1.72 20.70
N ALA A 5 7.60 -0.73 19.82
CA ALA A 5 7.28 -0.83 18.41
C ALA A 5 8.24 -1.82 17.75
N ASN A 6 7.68 -2.94 17.31
CA ASN A 6 8.35 -3.84 16.40
C ASN A 6 8.21 -3.27 14.98
N PHE A 7 9.14 -2.39 14.59
CA PHE A 7 9.10 -1.73 13.27
C PHE A 7 9.13 -2.74 12.10
N LYS A 8 9.77 -3.89 12.28
CA LYS A 8 9.76 -4.97 11.28
C LYS A 8 8.35 -5.54 11.11
N LEU A 9 7.65 -5.81 12.21
CA LEU A 9 6.26 -6.25 12.16
C LEU A 9 5.36 -5.18 11.53
N ALA A 10 5.52 -3.91 11.94
CA ALA A 10 4.76 -2.80 11.39
C ALA A 10 4.91 -2.68 9.87
N PHE A 11 6.13 -2.78 9.36
CA PHE A 11 6.41 -2.76 7.93
C PHE A 11 5.65 -3.87 7.18
N TRP A 12 5.77 -5.12 7.64
CA TRP A 12 5.11 -6.25 6.98
C TRP A 12 3.59 -6.18 7.08
N VAL A 13 3.04 -5.65 8.18
CA VAL A 13 1.60 -5.38 8.29
C VAL A 13 1.16 -4.37 7.23
N GLY A 14 1.90 -3.28 7.05
CA GLY A 14 1.61 -2.30 5.98
C GLY A 14 1.66 -2.92 4.58
N VAL A 15 2.71 -3.70 4.29
CA VAL A 15 2.86 -4.43 3.01
C VAL A 15 1.67 -5.35 2.74
N ILE A 16 1.27 -6.16 3.72
CA ILE A 16 0.14 -7.10 3.58
C ILE A 16 -1.17 -6.33 3.34
N LEU A 17 -1.39 -5.25 4.07
CA LEU A 17 -2.60 -4.42 3.90
C LEU A 17 -2.67 -3.80 2.50
N HIS A 18 -1.55 -3.34 1.95
CA HIS A 18 -1.49 -2.85 0.57
C HIS A 18 -1.85 -3.93 -0.44
N VAL A 19 -1.26 -5.13 -0.33
CA VAL A 19 -1.54 -6.24 -1.24
C VAL A 19 -3.02 -6.65 -1.18
N ILE A 20 -3.61 -6.70 0.02
CA ILE A 20 -5.04 -6.96 0.21
C ILE A 20 -5.87 -5.88 -0.47
N MET A 21 -5.53 -4.60 -0.27
CA MET A 21 -6.22 -3.47 -0.88
C MET A 21 -6.18 -3.56 -2.41
N VAL A 22 -5.03 -3.88 -3.01
CA VAL A 22 -4.89 -4.10 -4.45
C VAL A 22 -5.75 -5.29 -4.92
N TYR A 23 -5.66 -6.42 -4.25
CA TYR A 23 -6.43 -7.62 -4.60
C TYR A 23 -7.95 -7.40 -4.55
N LEU A 24 -8.43 -6.63 -3.56
CA LEU A 24 -9.87 -6.37 -3.38
C LEU A 24 -10.44 -5.31 -4.34
N ASN A 25 -9.59 -4.51 -4.99
CA ASN A 25 -10.03 -3.40 -5.83
C ASN A 25 -9.62 -3.56 -7.32
N THR A 26 -8.78 -4.53 -7.65
CA THR A 26 -8.29 -4.78 -9.01
C THR A 26 -8.55 -6.23 -9.46
N ARG A 27 -9.09 -6.42 -10.66
CA ARG A 27 -9.08 -7.70 -11.36
C ARG A 27 -7.66 -7.97 -11.85
N PHE A 28 -6.93 -8.78 -11.09
CA PHE A 28 -5.50 -9.04 -11.33
C PHE A 28 -5.18 -9.61 -12.72
N LEU A 29 -6.11 -10.37 -13.32
CA LEU A 29 -5.93 -10.99 -14.64
C LEU A 29 -6.23 -10.03 -15.79
N ASP A 30 -7.21 -9.16 -15.60
CA ASP A 30 -7.67 -8.22 -16.64
C ASP A 30 -6.95 -6.86 -16.52
N PHE A 31 -6.18 -6.65 -15.44
CA PHE A 31 -5.59 -5.36 -15.06
C PHE A 31 -6.60 -4.20 -14.99
N GLU A 32 -7.86 -4.53 -14.75
CA GLU A 32 -8.97 -3.58 -14.64
C GLU A 32 -9.39 -3.38 -13.18
N CYS A 33 -9.83 -2.17 -12.82
CA CYS A 33 -10.38 -1.94 -11.49
C CYS A 33 -11.83 -2.39 -11.38
N LEU A 34 -12.20 -2.89 -10.20
CA LEU A 34 -13.55 -3.34 -9.90
C LEU A 34 -14.57 -2.20 -9.76
N LYS A 35 -14.10 -0.97 -9.48
CA LYS A 35 -14.93 0.24 -9.42
C LYS A 35 -14.48 1.25 -10.47
N ALA A 36 -15.45 1.95 -11.04
CA ALA A 36 -15.22 3.01 -12.01
C ALA A 36 -14.22 4.04 -11.45
N GLY A 37 -13.08 4.17 -12.13
CA GLY A 37 -12.09 5.23 -11.89
C GLY A 37 -10.89 4.88 -11.01
N CYS A 38 -10.78 3.69 -10.42
CA CYS A 38 -9.62 3.27 -9.59
C CYS A 38 -9.20 4.30 -8.51
N THR A 39 -10.09 5.22 -8.14
CA THR A 39 -9.73 6.42 -7.38
C THR A 39 -9.22 6.08 -5.99
N SER A 40 -9.67 4.96 -5.43
CA SER A 40 -9.16 4.40 -4.17
C SER A 40 -7.66 4.10 -4.20
N HIS A 41 -7.10 3.62 -5.32
CA HIS A 41 -5.66 3.38 -5.45
C HIS A 41 -4.87 4.67 -5.51
N ILE A 42 -5.41 5.67 -6.23
CA ILE A 42 -4.78 6.99 -6.37
C ILE A 42 -4.61 7.64 -5.00
N PHE A 43 -5.63 7.63 -4.15
CA PHE A 43 -5.51 8.17 -2.79
C PHE A 43 -4.66 7.30 -1.87
N ALA A 44 -4.71 5.98 -2.05
CA ALA A 44 -4.01 5.03 -1.19
C ALA A 44 -2.50 4.98 -1.39
N ASP A 45 -2.00 5.15 -2.62
CA ASP A 45 -0.56 5.09 -2.89
C ASP A 45 0.02 6.32 -3.61
N MET A 46 -0.67 7.46 -3.51
CA MET A 46 -0.05 8.78 -3.74
C MET A 46 1.15 9.00 -2.80
N PRO A 47 2.26 9.61 -3.26
CA PRO A 47 2.44 10.23 -4.58
C PRO A 47 2.92 9.26 -5.67
N VAL A 48 3.11 7.97 -5.37
CA VAL A 48 3.94 7.08 -6.21
C VAL A 48 3.11 6.13 -7.10
N SER A 49 1.81 5.91 -6.88
CA SER A 49 1.00 4.98 -7.70
C SER A 49 0.02 5.66 -8.66
N ILE A 50 0.53 6.06 -9.82
CA ILE A 50 -0.27 6.34 -11.03
C ILE A 50 0.00 5.29 -12.14
N LEU A 51 0.88 4.33 -11.87
CA LEU A 51 1.45 3.48 -12.92
C LEU A 51 0.58 2.28 -13.34
N TYR A 52 -0.44 1.90 -12.55
CA TYR A 52 -1.37 0.82 -12.93
C TYR A 52 -2.35 1.22 -14.04
N LEU A 53 -2.57 2.52 -14.23
CA LEU A 53 -3.64 3.05 -15.06
C LEU A 53 -3.18 3.51 -16.45
N ALA A 54 -1.90 3.87 -16.58
CA ALA A 54 -1.39 4.50 -17.80
C ALA A 54 -0.80 3.50 -18.80
N PHE A 55 -0.39 2.31 -18.37
CA PHE A 55 0.34 1.37 -19.22
C PHE A 55 -0.09 -0.09 -18.96
N PRO A 56 -0.54 -0.84 -19.99
CA PRO A 56 -0.84 -2.27 -19.87
C PRO A 56 0.43 -3.15 -19.82
N ASP A 57 1.55 -2.60 -19.34
CA ASP A 57 2.83 -3.31 -19.26
C ASP A 57 2.94 -4.06 -17.92
N PRO A 58 3.01 -5.40 -17.92
CA PRO A 58 3.11 -6.20 -16.70
C PRO A 58 4.33 -5.84 -15.82
N ALA A 59 5.45 -5.43 -16.41
CA ALA A 59 6.65 -5.05 -15.66
C ALA A 59 6.41 -3.75 -14.87
N ILE A 60 5.73 -2.78 -15.48
CA ILE A 60 5.36 -1.52 -14.83
C ILE A 60 4.36 -1.78 -13.69
N ILE A 61 3.40 -2.67 -13.90
CA ILE A 61 2.41 -3.07 -12.89
C ILE A 61 3.07 -3.73 -11.69
N ILE A 62 3.98 -4.69 -11.92
CA ILE A 62 4.72 -5.35 -10.83
C ILE A 62 5.58 -4.33 -10.07
N LEU A 63 6.30 -3.46 -10.77
CA LEU A 63 7.12 -2.43 -10.14
C LEU A 63 6.28 -1.50 -9.26
N SER A 64 5.09 -1.12 -9.73
CA SER A 64 4.13 -0.30 -8.98
C SER A 64 3.65 -1.00 -7.72
N LEU A 65 3.40 -2.31 -7.79
CA LEU A 65 3.01 -3.13 -6.64
C LEU A 65 4.09 -3.19 -5.59
N LEU A 66 5.34 -3.34 -6.01
CA LEU A 66 6.48 -3.36 -5.09
C LEU A 66 6.66 -2.00 -4.41
N ILE A 67 6.61 -0.91 -5.18
CA ILE A 67 6.81 0.44 -4.64
C ILE A 67 5.66 0.84 -3.71
N GLY A 68 4.40 0.61 -4.11
CA GLY A 68 3.24 0.87 -3.26
C GLY A 68 3.27 0.06 -1.96
N SER A 69 3.70 -1.21 -2.04
CA SER A 69 3.81 -2.07 -0.85
C SER A 69 4.89 -1.56 0.11
N ALA A 70 6.04 -1.13 -0.41
CA ALA A 70 7.10 -0.55 0.40
C ALA A 70 6.65 0.75 1.07
N LEU A 71 5.92 1.60 0.34
CA LEU A 71 5.37 2.86 0.84
C LEU A 71 4.39 2.62 2.01
N TRP A 72 3.46 1.68 1.86
CA TRP A 72 2.54 1.30 2.93
C TRP A 72 3.25 0.71 4.15
N GLY A 73 4.34 -0.05 3.94
CA GLY A 73 5.19 -0.50 5.03
C GLY A 73 5.81 0.66 5.81
N ILE A 74 6.26 1.71 5.12
CA ILE A 74 6.78 2.94 5.75
C ILE A 74 5.66 3.69 6.48
N TYR A 75 4.46 3.79 5.90
CA TYR A 75 3.31 4.42 6.56
C TYR A 75 2.93 3.70 7.86
N ALA A 76 2.94 2.37 7.86
CA ALA A 76 2.67 1.59 9.07
C ALA A 76 3.74 1.80 10.16
N ILE A 77 5.02 1.91 9.78
CA ILE A 77 6.10 2.30 10.71
C ILE A 77 5.82 3.68 11.32
N GLY A 78 5.55 4.68 10.47
CA GLY A 78 5.29 6.05 10.91
C GLY A 78 4.07 6.16 11.82
N PHE A 79 3.00 5.43 11.49
CA PHE A 79 1.80 5.35 12.31
C PHE A 79 2.07 4.72 13.68
N MET A 80 2.80 3.60 13.71
CA MET A 80 3.18 2.95 14.98
C MET A 80 4.08 3.86 15.84
N TRP A 81 5.01 4.57 15.23
CA TRP A 81 5.85 5.55 15.91
C TRP A 81 5.01 6.71 16.50
N LEU A 82 4.03 7.21 15.75
CA LEU A 82 3.12 8.25 16.23
C LEU A 82 2.27 7.76 17.40
N LEU A 83 1.72 6.55 17.32
CA LEU A 83 0.96 5.94 18.42
C LEU A 83 1.81 5.82 19.68
N GLU A 84 3.07 5.39 19.56
CA GLU A 84 3.96 5.37 20.71
C GLU A 84 4.15 6.76 21.33
N LYS A 85 4.20 7.82 20.52
CA LYS A 85 4.37 9.20 21.02
C LYS A 85 3.13 9.76 21.70
N ILE A 86 1.94 9.36 21.25
CA ILE A 86 0.66 9.83 21.81
C ILE A 86 0.33 9.10 23.12
N PHE A 87 0.64 7.81 23.20
CA PHE A 87 0.26 6.94 24.32
C PHE A 87 1.39 6.66 25.33
N LYS A 88 2.59 7.23 25.13
CA LYS A 88 3.66 7.31 26.16
C LYS A 88 3.54 8.61 26.93
#